data_AF-A0A970XAW6-F1
#
_entry.id   AF-A0A970XAW6-F1
#
_cell.length_a   1.000
_cell.length_b   1.000
_cell.length_c   1.000
_cell.angle_alpha   90.00
_cell.angle_beta   90.00
_cell.angle_gamma   90.00
#
_symmetry.space_group_name_H-M   'P 1'
#
loop_
_entity.id
_entity.type
_entity.pdbx_description
1 polymer ?
#
loop_
_entity_poly.entity_id
_entity_poly.type
_entity_poly.pdbx_seq_one_letter_code
_entity_poly.pdbx_strand_id
1 'polypeptide(L)'
;MKHSVSRLLAVLLSLAILTGTAAASRASAEETPAVISFRIEGMSENLYFNSAMATTLSGRFTVRDVLSNFSSNHDVPQITIINEKENSRITKIGSLKEKSLGSPFDDGWMIRVNGKDAGRAPDMIEMGSGDDLVVYYADASLIQFPEIDLTRMISDGVVKITGSQKTVDDMGNTDIIKVPVTEATVTWDGMKYMTDSNGEIIIDSTGAGVRHTIQIERYHENGLPTVLRSAPGYFVKYGFDDVPEGEWYYDAVMFAADRYLISGVSATGFAPVEPMNRAMFVTVIGRLTGADIDQAGETGFPDVINDGWSAGYIAWAATNGIVTGYPDGTFGQYVTISREQIAVLLYKYALYMGYDTELAYTDLSAYTDIGSVSGYAET
;
A
#
# COMPACT_ATOMS: atom_id res chain seq x y z
N MET A 1 37.11 -14.91 20.49
CA MET A 1 38.13 -14.70 19.44
C MET A 1 37.96 -15.81 18.41
N LYS A 2 37.75 -15.43 17.14
CA LYS A 2 37.36 -16.27 15.98
C LYS A 2 35.94 -16.83 15.99
N HIS A 3 35.05 -16.10 15.32
CA HIS A 3 33.98 -16.53 14.39
C HIS A 3 32.86 -15.48 14.36
N SER A 4 33.16 -14.32 13.77
CA SER A 4 32.17 -13.35 13.31
C SER A 4 32.81 -12.45 12.25
N VAL A 5 33.04 -13.00 11.05
CA VAL A 5 33.27 -12.25 9.81
C VAL A 5 32.92 -13.18 8.64
N SER A 6 31.63 -13.34 8.32
CA SER A 6 31.21 -13.92 7.02
C SER A 6 29.78 -13.54 6.60
N ARG A 7 29.24 -12.43 7.12
CA ARG A 7 27.97 -11.83 6.66
C ARG A 7 28.07 -10.31 6.71
N LEU A 8 29.01 -9.76 5.95
CA LEU A 8 29.12 -8.32 5.71
C LEU A 8 29.80 -8.03 4.36
N LEU A 9 29.35 -8.71 3.30
CA LEU A 9 29.83 -8.49 1.93
C LEU A 9 28.71 -8.25 0.90
N ALA A 10 27.52 -7.83 1.35
CA ALA A 10 26.37 -7.57 0.47
C ALA A 10 25.72 -6.18 0.67
N VAL A 11 26.34 -5.27 1.44
CA VAL A 11 25.77 -3.92 1.73
C VAL A 11 26.80 -2.78 1.52
N LEU A 12 27.91 -3.04 0.82
CA LEU A 12 28.94 -2.02 0.54
C LEU A 12 29.16 -1.83 -0.97
N LEU A 13 28.08 -1.53 -1.69
CA LEU A 13 28.16 -0.92 -3.02
C LEU A 13 27.11 0.18 -3.20
N SER A 14 27.03 1.11 -2.24
CA SER A 14 26.24 2.34 -2.38
C SER A 14 26.75 3.50 -1.51
N LEU A 15 28.04 3.51 -1.16
CA LEU A 15 28.65 4.64 -0.45
C LEU A 15 30.14 4.76 -0.75
N ALA A 16 30.48 5.18 -1.96
CA ALA A 16 31.83 5.61 -2.34
C ALA A 16 31.77 6.68 -3.44
N ILE A 17 31.36 7.90 -3.08
CA ILE A 17 31.84 9.10 -3.78
C ILE A 17 32.53 9.93 -2.71
N LEU A 18 33.80 9.59 -2.49
CA LEU A 18 34.69 10.30 -1.60
C LEU A 18 35.11 11.62 -2.24
N THR A 19 35.12 12.65 -1.40
CA THR A 19 35.75 13.94 -1.58
C THR A 19 37.22 13.84 -1.98
N GLY A 20 37.68 14.74 -2.86
CA GLY A 20 39.04 15.30 -2.76
C GLY A 20 40.00 15.15 -3.96
N THR A 21 40.28 16.30 -4.55
CA THR A 21 41.52 16.76 -5.23
C THR A 21 41.75 16.48 -6.72
N ALA A 22 41.98 17.59 -7.42
CA ALA A 22 42.20 17.70 -8.84
C ALA A 22 43.59 17.23 -9.27
N ALA A 23 43.64 16.36 -10.27
CA ALA A 23 44.73 16.27 -11.23
C ALA A 23 44.09 15.98 -12.60
N ALA A 24 44.12 16.97 -13.49
CA ALA A 24 43.57 16.86 -14.82
C ALA A 24 44.41 15.87 -15.66
N SER A 25 43.90 14.65 -15.82
CA SER A 25 44.24 13.79 -16.94
C SER A 25 42.96 13.53 -17.73
N ARG A 26 43.02 13.67 -19.06
CA ARG A 26 41.94 13.31 -19.98
C ARG A 26 41.78 11.79 -19.96
N ALA A 27 41.11 11.27 -18.93
CA ALA A 27 40.50 9.96 -18.99
C ALA A 27 39.29 10.08 -19.93
N SER A 28 39.24 9.22 -20.94
CA SER A 28 37.99 8.91 -21.64
C SER A 28 36.93 8.69 -20.56
N ALA A 29 35.81 9.42 -20.60
CA ALA A 29 34.70 9.15 -19.69
C ALA A 29 34.30 7.69 -19.90
N GLU A 30 34.66 6.82 -18.94
CA GLU A 30 34.28 5.43 -18.96
C GLU A 30 32.76 5.43 -18.76
N GLU A 31 32.01 5.17 -19.82
CA GLU A 31 30.55 5.16 -19.74
C GLU A 31 30.15 4.08 -18.74
N THR A 32 29.58 4.50 -17.61
CA THR A 32 29.11 3.58 -16.58
C THR A 32 28.08 2.63 -17.19
N PRO A 33 28.26 1.30 -17.04
CA PRO A 33 27.34 0.35 -17.63
C PRO A 33 25.91 0.55 -17.10
N ALA A 34 24.92 0.45 -17.99
CA ALA A 34 23.54 0.64 -17.59
C ALA A 34 23.07 -0.48 -16.66
N VAL A 35 22.35 -0.13 -15.59
CA VAL A 35 21.73 -1.09 -14.67
C VAL A 35 20.25 -1.18 -14.98
N ILE A 36 19.73 -2.37 -15.25
CA ILE A 36 18.33 -2.62 -15.57
C ILE A 36 17.72 -3.55 -14.52
N SER A 37 16.53 -3.22 -14.03
CA SER A 37 15.71 -4.17 -13.28
C SER A 37 15.05 -5.11 -14.28
N PHE A 38 15.34 -6.41 -14.21
CA PHE A 38 14.85 -7.37 -15.19
C PHE A 38 14.10 -8.52 -14.53
N ARG A 39 12.90 -8.79 -15.03
CA ARG A 39 12.01 -9.84 -14.54
C ARG A 39 11.43 -10.67 -15.68
N ILE A 40 11.38 -11.98 -15.49
CA ILE A 40 10.78 -12.94 -16.43
C ILE A 40 9.72 -13.78 -15.71
N GLU A 41 8.47 -13.66 -16.13
CA GLU A 41 7.32 -14.38 -15.59
C GLU A 41 6.71 -15.36 -16.60
N GLY A 42 6.51 -16.60 -16.18
CA GLY A 42 5.90 -17.65 -16.97
C GLY A 42 4.47 -17.98 -16.56
N MET A 43 4.04 -19.15 -17.01
CA MET A 43 2.75 -19.77 -16.65
C MET A 43 2.85 -20.50 -15.30
N SER A 44 1.71 -20.83 -14.69
CA SER A 44 1.61 -21.70 -13.51
C SER A 44 2.60 -21.31 -12.40
N GLU A 45 2.56 -20.05 -11.98
CA GLU A 45 3.40 -19.48 -10.92
C GLU A 45 4.91 -19.38 -11.22
N ASN A 46 5.38 -19.79 -12.39
CA ASN A 46 6.81 -19.81 -12.70
C ASN A 46 7.42 -18.40 -12.78
N LEU A 47 8.25 -18.04 -11.78
CA LEU A 47 9.15 -16.90 -11.88
C LEU A 47 10.51 -17.38 -12.37
N TYR A 48 10.83 -17.11 -13.63
CA TYR A 48 12.09 -17.58 -14.21
C TYR A 48 13.28 -16.71 -13.79
N PHE A 49 13.07 -15.41 -13.61
CA PHE A 49 14.12 -14.47 -13.25
C PHE A 49 13.54 -13.21 -12.58
N ASN A 50 14.24 -12.65 -11.60
CA ASN A 50 13.89 -11.37 -10.97
C ASN A 50 15.13 -10.76 -10.30
N SER A 51 15.84 -9.88 -10.98
CA SER A 51 17.02 -9.22 -10.42
C SER A 51 17.36 -7.93 -11.16
N ALA A 52 18.02 -6.99 -10.46
CA ALA A 52 18.69 -5.87 -11.10
C ALA A 52 20.07 -6.29 -11.58
N MET A 53 20.38 -6.03 -12.84
CA MET A 53 21.63 -6.43 -13.47
C MET A 53 22.32 -5.27 -14.17
N ALA A 54 23.63 -5.17 -13.98
CA ALA A 54 24.47 -4.36 -14.84
C ALA A 54 24.56 -5.02 -16.23
N THR A 55 24.32 -4.23 -17.25
CA THR A 55 24.54 -4.59 -18.66
C THR A 55 26.00 -4.32 -19.03
N THR A 56 26.41 -4.73 -20.22
CA THR A 56 27.62 -4.17 -20.87
C THR A 56 27.28 -3.06 -21.86
N LEU A 57 26.05 -2.56 -21.82
CA LEU A 57 25.53 -1.58 -22.77
C LEU A 57 25.74 -0.17 -22.22
N SER A 58 25.98 0.76 -23.14
CA SER A 58 26.15 2.18 -22.86
C SER A 58 25.48 3.02 -23.96
N GLY A 59 25.14 4.27 -23.66
CA GLY A 59 24.39 5.13 -24.58
C GLY A 59 22.93 4.69 -24.76
N ARG A 60 22.40 4.83 -25.98
CA ARG A 60 21.03 4.39 -26.33
C ARG A 60 21.04 2.94 -26.77
N PHE A 61 20.19 2.13 -26.17
CA PHE A 61 20.00 0.72 -26.51
C PHE A 61 18.51 0.37 -26.45
N THR A 62 18.16 -0.81 -26.97
CA THR A 62 16.78 -1.27 -27.07
C THR A 62 16.51 -2.44 -26.13
N VAL A 63 15.23 -2.79 -25.94
CA VAL A 63 14.86 -4.03 -25.22
C VAL A 63 15.54 -5.24 -25.86
N ARG A 64 15.62 -5.31 -27.20
CA ARG A 64 16.33 -6.41 -27.89
C ARG A 64 17.79 -6.52 -27.44
N ASP A 65 18.48 -5.40 -27.32
CA ASP A 65 19.89 -5.38 -26.90
C ASP A 65 20.03 -5.87 -25.46
N VAL A 66 19.14 -5.45 -24.56
CA VAL A 66 19.08 -5.91 -23.17
C VAL A 66 18.86 -7.42 -23.10
N LEU A 67 17.85 -7.94 -23.81
CA LEU A 67 17.54 -9.37 -23.82
C LEU A 67 18.69 -10.21 -24.38
N SER A 68 19.35 -9.71 -25.44
CA SER A 68 20.51 -10.38 -26.04
C SER A 68 21.72 -10.38 -25.10
N ASN A 69 21.94 -9.27 -24.38
CA ASN A 69 22.99 -9.14 -23.38
C ASN A 69 22.78 -10.13 -22.23
N PHE A 70 21.57 -10.19 -21.69
CA PHE A 70 21.24 -11.04 -20.55
C PHE A 70 21.10 -12.51 -20.89
N SER A 71 20.74 -12.89 -22.12
CA SER A 71 20.69 -14.31 -22.52
C SER A 71 22.05 -15.01 -22.50
N SER A 72 23.16 -14.25 -22.37
CA SER A 72 24.50 -14.81 -22.17
C SER A 72 24.82 -15.13 -20.70
N ASN A 73 24.02 -14.64 -19.75
CA ASN A 73 24.15 -14.97 -18.32
C ASN A 73 23.49 -16.33 -18.03
N HIS A 74 24.21 -17.23 -17.37
CA HIS A 74 23.72 -18.55 -16.97
C HIS A 74 22.55 -18.52 -15.98
N ASP A 75 22.38 -17.43 -15.22
CA ASP A 75 21.25 -17.25 -14.30
C ASP A 75 19.95 -16.86 -15.02
N VAL A 76 20.07 -16.38 -16.26
CA VAL A 76 18.93 -15.98 -17.09
C VAL A 76 18.58 -17.14 -18.02
N PRO A 77 17.30 -17.59 -18.07
CA PRO A 77 16.90 -18.62 -19.02
C PRO A 77 17.16 -18.18 -20.45
N GLN A 78 17.57 -19.11 -21.31
CA GLN A 78 17.86 -18.81 -22.71
C GLN A 78 16.66 -18.17 -23.42
N ILE A 79 16.88 -17.00 -24.03
CA ILE A 79 15.84 -16.20 -24.68
C ILE A 79 16.02 -16.34 -26.20
N THR A 80 15.02 -16.88 -26.88
CA THR A 80 15.01 -16.98 -28.35
C THR A 80 14.18 -15.84 -28.93
N ILE A 81 14.82 -14.99 -29.71
CA ILE A 81 14.19 -13.88 -30.42
C ILE A 81 14.37 -14.11 -31.92
N ILE A 82 13.29 -14.00 -32.69
CA ILE A 82 13.34 -14.02 -34.15
C ILE A 82 13.00 -12.66 -34.73
N ASN A 83 13.37 -12.45 -35.99
CA ASN A 83 12.95 -11.28 -36.79
C ASN A 83 12.03 -11.74 -37.91
N GLU A 84 10.81 -11.21 -37.92
CA GLU A 84 9.86 -11.42 -39.01
C GLU A 84 9.43 -10.06 -39.55
N LYS A 85 9.73 -9.78 -40.83
CA LYS A 85 9.28 -8.56 -41.54
C LYS A 85 9.56 -7.25 -40.77
N GLU A 86 10.78 -7.11 -40.25
CA GLU A 86 11.25 -5.95 -39.46
C GLU A 86 10.64 -5.82 -38.06
N ASN A 87 9.87 -6.80 -37.57
CA ASN A 87 9.45 -6.86 -36.17
C ASN A 87 10.14 -8.03 -35.47
N SER A 88 10.85 -7.75 -34.39
CA SER A 88 11.33 -8.82 -33.52
C SER A 88 10.26 -9.31 -32.56
N ARG A 89 10.34 -10.58 -32.17
CA ARG A 89 9.47 -11.17 -31.14
C ARG A 89 10.16 -12.29 -30.39
N ILE A 90 9.82 -12.44 -29.11
CA ILE A 90 10.33 -13.52 -28.27
C ILE A 90 9.49 -14.77 -28.54
N THR A 91 10.10 -15.81 -29.08
CA THR A 91 9.37 -17.05 -29.43
C THR A 91 9.53 -18.14 -28.39
N LYS A 92 10.53 -18.03 -27.52
CA LYS A 92 10.81 -19.03 -26.49
C LYS A 92 11.66 -18.45 -25.38
N ILE A 93 11.36 -18.80 -24.14
CA ILE A 93 12.28 -18.62 -23.00
C ILE A 93 12.40 -19.94 -22.26
N GLY A 94 13.65 -20.40 -22.08
CA GLY A 94 13.94 -21.71 -21.50
C GLY A 94 13.29 -22.84 -22.32
N SER A 95 12.38 -23.58 -21.70
CA SER A 95 11.59 -24.64 -22.37
C SER A 95 10.28 -24.15 -22.97
N LEU A 96 9.74 -23.01 -22.52
CA LEU A 96 8.41 -22.52 -22.85
C LEU A 96 8.42 -21.71 -24.16
N LYS A 97 7.73 -22.24 -25.18
CA LYS A 97 7.51 -21.56 -26.47
C LYS A 97 6.27 -20.67 -26.39
N GLU A 98 6.23 -19.61 -27.17
CA GLU A 98 4.97 -18.93 -27.48
C GLU A 98 3.93 -19.90 -28.06
N LYS A 99 2.65 -19.53 -28.00
CA LYS A 99 1.52 -20.32 -28.50
C LYS A 99 1.43 -21.74 -27.92
N SER A 100 2.03 -21.97 -26.76
CA SER A 100 2.07 -23.30 -26.12
C SER A 100 0.72 -23.75 -25.59
N LEU A 101 -0.21 -22.83 -25.33
CA LEU A 101 -1.54 -23.18 -24.81
C LEU A 101 -2.64 -23.16 -25.86
N GLY A 102 -2.34 -22.71 -27.08
CA GLY A 102 -3.28 -22.69 -28.19
C GLY A 102 -4.52 -21.87 -27.88
N SER A 103 -4.35 -20.74 -27.19
CA SER A 103 -5.47 -19.84 -26.90
C SER A 103 -6.14 -19.41 -28.21
N PRO A 104 -7.48 -19.22 -28.24
CA PRO A 104 -8.15 -18.62 -29.40
C PRO A 104 -7.66 -17.20 -29.69
N PHE A 105 -6.99 -16.55 -28.74
CA PHE A 105 -6.25 -15.30 -28.93
C PHE A 105 -4.74 -15.61 -28.85
N ASP A 106 -3.88 -14.77 -29.45
CA ASP A 106 -2.43 -15.07 -29.51
C ASP A 106 -1.79 -15.05 -28.09
N ASP A 107 -1.56 -16.23 -27.51
CA ASP A 107 -0.78 -16.40 -26.27
C ASP A 107 0.73 -16.41 -26.55
N GLY A 108 1.51 -15.72 -25.71
CA GLY A 108 2.94 -15.63 -25.92
C GLY A 108 3.68 -14.71 -24.95
N TRP A 109 4.93 -14.43 -25.31
CA TRP A 109 5.83 -13.57 -24.55
C TRP A 109 5.63 -12.10 -24.88
N MET A 110 5.27 -11.32 -23.86
CA MET A 110 5.02 -9.88 -23.93
C MET A 110 6.04 -9.11 -23.08
N ILE A 111 6.06 -7.79 -23.27
CA ILE A 111 7.03 -6.88 -22.65
C ILE A 111 6.31 -5.68 -22.04
N ARG A 112 6.68 -5.32 -20.81
CA ARG A 112 6.46 -4.00 -20.24
C ARG A 112 7.79 -3.34 -19.90
N VAL A 113 7.84 -2.03 -20.13
CA VAL A 113 8.96 -1.19 -19.69
C VAL A 113 8.42 -0.09 -18.78
N ASN A 114 9.01 0.07 -17.59
CA ASN A 114 8.61 1.06 -16.60
C ASN A 114 7.10 1.03 -16.30
N GLY A 115 6.56 -0.18 -16.15
CA GLY A 115 5.15 -0.41 -15.87
C GLY A 115 4.20 -0.10 -17.02
N LYS A 116 4.67 0.18 -18.25
CA LYS A 116 3.82 0.44 -19.42
C LYS A 116 3.91 -0.69 -20.44
N ASP A 117 2.78 -1.03 -21.05
CA ASP A 117 2.78 -1.91 -22.22
C ASP A 117 3.60 -1.26 -23.34
N ALA A 118 4.53 -2.02 -23.89
CA ALA A 118 5.41 -1.54 -24.92
C ALA A 118 4.71 -1.37 -26.27
N GLY A 119 3.68 -2.19 -26.56
CA GLY A 119 2.87 -2.15 -27.79
C GLY A 119 3.66 -2.21 -29.11
N ARG A 120 4.96 -2.55 -29.04
CA ARG A 120 5.94 -2.47 -30.13
C ARG A 120 6.94 -3.62 -30.00
N ALA A 121 7.62 -3.93 -31.10
CA ALA A 121 8.67 -4.95 -31.11
C ALA A 121 9.87 -4.55 -30.21
N PRO A 122 10.58 -5.53 -29.61
CA PRO A 122 11.76 -5.32 -28.76
C PRO A 122 12.82 -4.37 -29.32
N ASP A 123 13.02 -4.36 -30.64
CA ASP A 123 14.00 -3.52 -31.34
C ASP A 123 13.58 -2.06 -31.50
N MET A 124 12.31 -1.72 -31.22
CA MET A 124 11.76 -0.37 -31.33
C MET A 124 11.54 0.32 -29.97
N ILE A 125 11.90 -0.34 -28.87
CA ILE A 125 11.69 0.17 -27.52
C ILE A 125 13.05 0.59 -26.97
N GLU A 126 13.32 1.89 -26.93
CA GLU A 126 14.51 2.45 -26.29
C GLU A 126 14.46 2.20 -24.77
N MET A 127 15.63 1.94 -24.19
CA MET A 127 15.85 1.75 -22.76
C MET A 127 17.08 2.54 -22.30
N GLY A 128 17.10 2.86 -21.01
CA GLY A 128 18.21 3.50 -20.32
C GLY A 128 18.49 2.88 -18.95
N SER A 129 19.61 3.26 -18.35
CA SER A 129 19.95 2.83 -16.99
C SER A 129 18.89 3.28 -15.99
N GLY A 130 18.48 2.38 -15.10
CA GLY A 130 17.43 2.58 -14.10
C GLY A 130 16.04 2.12 -14.55
N ASP A 131 15.88 1.76 -15.83
CA ASP A 131 14.60 1.25 -16.33
C ASP A 131 14.29 -0.15 -15.80
N ASP A 132 13.00 -0.44 -15.68
CA ASP A 132 12.42 -1.74 -15.36
C ASP A 132 11.91 -2.42 -16.63
N LEU A 133 12.32 -3.67 -16.84
CA LEU A 133 11.90 -4.53 -17.93
C LEU A 133 11.23 -5.79 -17.37
N VAL A 134 9.96 -5.98 -17.69
CA VAL A 134 9.21 -7.19 -17.37
C VAL A 134 8.88 -7.91 -18.66
N VAL A 135 9.37 -9.14 -18.80
CA VAL A 135 8.96 -10.07 -19.84
C VAL A 135 8.03 -11.09 -19.22
N TYR A 136 6.84 -11.30 -19.79
CA TYR A 136 5.84 -12.17 -19.20
C TYR A 136 5.11 -13.00 -20.24
N TYR A 137 4.73 -14.22 -19.89
CA TYR A 137 3.90 -15.07 -20.73
C TYR A 137 2.43 -14.84 -20.39
N ALA A 138 1.60 -14.41 -21.33
CA ALA A 138 0.17 -14.35 -21.13
C ALA A 138 -0.60 -14.33 -22.46
N ASP A 139 -1.90 -14.16 -22.37
CA ASP A 139 -2.78 -13.77 -23.47
C ASP A 139 -3.09 -12.28 -23.34
N ALA A 140 -2.76 -11.48 -24.35
CA ALA A 140 -2.90 -10.04 -24.32
C ALA A 140 -4.35 -9.56 -24.14
N SER A 141 -5.34 -10.40 -24.48
CA SER A 141 -6.77 -10.08 -24.34
C SER A 141 -7.32 -10.42 -22.96
N LEU A 142 -6.60 -11.22 -22.17
CA LEU A 142 -7.06 -11.74 -20.87
C LEU A 142 -6.25 -11.20 -19.69
N ILE A 143 -5.01 -10.75 -19.92
CA ILE A 143 -4.13 -10.26 -18.86
C ILE A 143 -4.62 -8.92 -18.29
N GLN A 144 -4.66 -8.84 -16.97
CA GLN A 144 -4.92 -7.61 -16.21
C GLN A 144 -3.62 -7.12 -15.56
N PHE A 145 -3.49 -5.81 -15.43
CA PHE A 145 -2.39 -5.17 -14.70
C PHE A 145 -2.96 -4.64 -13.38
N PRO A 146 -2.57 -5.24 -12.23
CA PRO A 146 -3.20 -4.92 -10.97
C PRO A 146 -2.78 -3.53 -10.48
N GLU A 147 -3.74 -2.78 -9.99
CA GLU A 147 -3.60 -1.52 -9.28
C GLU A 147 -4.08 -1.71 -7.84
N ILE A 148 -3.28 -1.26 -6.89
CA ILE A 148 -3.51 -1.43 -5.45
C ILE A 148 -4.01 -0.11 -4.88
N ASP A 149 -5.16 -0.14 -4.21
CA ASP A 149 -5.72 0.97 -3.47
C ASP A 149 -5.73 0.65 -1.97
N LEU A 150 -5.01 1.47 -1.21
CA LEU A 150 -4.81 1.35 0.24
C LEU A 150 -5.55 2.43 1.02
N THR A 151 -6.42 3.21 0.36
CA THR A 151 -7.18 4.31 0.97
C THR A 151 -7.95 3.88 2.21
N ARG A 152 -8.45 2.64 2.21
CA ARG A 152 -9.25 2.07 3.31
C ARG A 152 -8.43 1.23 4.29
N MET A 153 -7.14 1.02 4.02
CA MET A 153 -6.29 0.19 4.87
C MET A 153 -6.24 0.71 6.31
N ILE A 154 -6.20 2.03 6.52
CA ILE A 154 -6.19 2.63 7.87
C ILE A 154 -7.57 2.63 8.52
N SER A 155 -8.66 2.66 7.75
CA SER A 155 -10.01 2.78 8.31
C SER A 155 -10.59 1.44 8.76
N ASP A 156 -10.38 0.39 7.98
CA ASP A 156 -11.04 -0.90 8.16
C ASP A 156 -10.21 -2.08 7.63
N GLY A 157 -8.92 -1.88 7.38
CA GLY A 157 -8.00 -2.93 6.94
C GLY A 157 -8.20 -3.38 5.49
N VAL A 158 -9.01 -2.66 4.70
CA VAL A 158 -9.30 -3.06 3.32
C VAL A 158 -8.17 -2.68 2.37
N VAL A 159 -7.64 -3.68 1.67
CA VAL A 159 -6.81 -3.51 0.47
C VAL A 159 -7.65 -3.87 -0.74
N LYS A 160 -7.79 -2.92 -1.66
CA LYS A 160 -8.55 -3.10 -2.89
C LYS A 160 -7.64 -3.27 -4.09
N ILE A 161 -7.88 -4.32 -4.87
CA ILE A 161 -7.13 -4.66 -6.06
C ILE A 161 -8.06 -4.52 -7.26
N THR A 162 -7.69 -3.62 -8.16
CA THR A 162 -8.40 -3.41 -9.43
C THR A 162 -7.46 -3.67 -10.60
N GLY A 163 -8.02 -3.90 -11.78
CA GLY A 163 -7.28 -4.01 -13.03
C GLY A 163 -7.92 -3.13 -14.08
N SER A 164 -7.14 -2.69 -15.05
CA SER A 164 -7.67 -2.00 -16.22
C SER A 164 -8.17 -3.01 -17.26
N GLN A 165 -9.40 -2.82 -17.75
CA GLN A 165 -9.97 -3.62 -18.83
C GLN A 165 -10.42 -2.70 -19.98
N LYS A 166 -10.07 -3.10 -21.20
CA LYS A 166 -10.53 -2.44 -22.42
C LYS A 166 -11.97 -2.89 -22.73
N THR A 167 -12.88 -1.95 -22.85
CA THR A 167 -14.27 -2.17 -23.29
C THR A 167 -14.50 -1.51 -24.64
N VAL A 168 -15.46 -2.03 -25.40
CA VAL A 168 -15.87 -1.45 -26.69
C VAL A 168 -17.38 -1.28 -26.65
N ASP A 169 -17.87 -0.06 -26.90
CA ASP A 169 -19.30 0.23 -26.96
C ASP A 169 -19.92 -0.23 -28.30
N ASP A 170 -21.25 -0.15 -28.41
CA ASP A 170 -21.99 -0.53 -29.63
C ASP A 170 -21.61 0.31 -30.87
N MET A 171 -20.93 1.44 -30.67
CA MET A 171 -20.45 2.34 -31.73
C MET A 171 -19.00 2.04 -32.12
N GLY A 172 -18.33 1.09 -31.46
CA GLY A 172 -16.94 0.74 -31.69
C GLY A 172 -15.93 1.63 -30.95
N ASN A 173 -16.39 2.53 -30.07
CA ASN A 173 -15.49 3.34 -29.24
C ASN A 173 -14.88 2.46 -28.17
N THR A 174 -13.59 2.67 -27.93
CA THR A 174 -12.87 1.97 -26.88
C THR A 174 -12.82 2.82 -25.61
N ASP A 175 -13.16 2.21 -24.48
CA ASP A 175 -12.91 2.75 -23.15
C ASP A 175 -11.97 1.84 -22.36
N ILE A 176 -11.29 2.40 -21.36
CA ILE A 176 -10.55 1.64 -20.36
C ILE A 176 -11.25 1.86 -19.02
N ILE A 177 -11.84 0.79 -18.49
CA ILE A 177 -12.52 0.81 -17.19
C ILE A 177 -11.67 0.11 -16.13
N LYS A 178 -11.83 0.54 -14.87
CA LYS A 178 -11.28 -0.21 -13.73
C LYS A 178 -12.29 -1.26 -13.31
N VAL A 179 -11.84 -2.51 -13.19
CA VAL A 179 -12.65 -3.64 -12.74
C VAL A 179 -12.01 -4.29 -11.53
N PRO A 180 -12.80 -4.85 -10.59
CA PRO A 180 -12.29 -5.67 -9.51
C PRO A 180 -11.45 -6.85 -10.02
N VAL A 181 -10.29 -7.09 -9.40
CA VAL A 181 -9.54 -8.33 -9.60
C VAL A 181 -10.07 -9.35 -8.60
N THR A 182 -11.05 -10.15 -9.00
CA THR A 182 -11.67 -11.17 -8.14
C THR A 182 -10.87 -12.47 -8.12
N GLU A 183 -10.99 -13.27 -7.06
CA GLU A 183 -10.38 -14.60 -6.93
C GLU A 183 -8.86 -14.63 -7.15
N ALA A 184 -8.18 -13.50 -6.94
CA ALA A 184 -6.73 -13.45 -6.95
C ALA A 184 -6.19 -13.83 -5.58
N THR A 185 -5.10 -14.59 -5.56
CA THR A 185 -4.31 -14.79 -4.36
C THR A 185 -3.46 -13.55 -4.12
N VAL A 186 -3.62 -12.94 -2.96
CA VAL A 186 -2.80 -11.82 -2.50
C VAL A 186 -1.93 -12.32 -1.36
N THR A 187 -0.62 -12.23 -1.50
CA THR A 187 0.34 -12.53 -0.44
C THR A 187 0.83 -11.21 0.17
N TRP A 188 0.42 -10.92 1.40
CA TRP A 188 0.82 -9.74 2.18
C TRP A 188 1.76 -10.18 3.31
N ASP A 189 3.01 -9.73 3.28
CA ASP A 189 4.05 -10.12 4.25
C ASP A 189 4.15 -11.64 4.47
N GLY A 190 3.97 -12.39 3.38
CA GLY A 190 3.99 -13.86 3.38
C GLY A 190 2.67 -14.53 3.76
N MET A 191 1.68 -13.78 4.24
CA MET A 191 0.33 -14.27 4.54
C MET A 191 -0.55 -14.23 3.30
N LYS A 192 -1.29 -15.32 3.04
CA LYS A 192 -2.13 -15.44 1.84
C LYS A 192 -3.59 -15.10 2.13
N TYR A 193 -4.15 -14.26 1.26
CA TYR A 193 -5.54 -13.86 1.21
C TYR A 193 -6.09 -14.13 -0.20
N MET A 194 -7.41 -14.12 -0.35
CA MET A 194 -8.08 -14.24 -1.64
C MET A 194 -9.06 -13.09 -1.81
N THR A 195 -9.02 -12.40 -2.95
CA THR A 195 -9.94 -11.28 -3.20
C THR A 195 -11.38 -11.75 -3.39
N ASP A 196 -12.30 -10.98 -2.83
CA ASP A 196 -13.74 -11.18 -2.97
C ASP A 196 -14.29 -10.69 -4.34
N SER A 197 -15.61 -10.61 -4.48
CA SER A 197 -16.28 -10.09 -5.68
C SER A 197 -16.03 -8.60 -5.94
N ASN A 198 -15.59 -7.85 -4.93
CA ASN A 198 -15.24 -6.42 -5.03
C ASN A 198 -13.74 -6.20 -5.26
N GLY A 199 -12.95 -7.28 -5.33
CA GLY A 199 -11.50 -7.21 -5.46
C GLY A 199 -10.83 -6.83 -4.14
N GLU A 200 -11.51 -7.03 -3.01
CA GLU A 200 -11.08 -6.59 -1.70
C GLU A 200 -10.55 -7.78 -0.89
N ILE A 201 -9.49 -7.54 -0.12
CA ILE A 201 -9.07 -8.37 1.01
C ILE A 201 -9.11 -7.53 2.27
N ILE A 202 -9.31 -8.18 3.41
CA ILE A 202 -9.24 -7.55 4.72
C ILE A 202 -7.97 -8.06 5.39
N ILE A 203 -7.09 -7.14 5.74
CA ILE A 203 -5.85 -7.41 6.43
C ILE A 203 -6.01 -6.92 7.86
N ASP A 204 -5.77 -7.82 8.81
CA ASP A 204 -5.63 -7.43 10.21
C ASP A 204 -4.38 -6.55 10.33
N SER A 205 -4.50 -5.45 11.05
CA SER A 205 -3.44 -4.48 11.36
C SER A 205 -2.01 -5.09 11.37
N THR A 206 -1.17 -4.63 10.43
CA THR A 206 0.22 -5.11 10.25
C THR A 206 1.27 -4.03 10.55
N GLY A 207 0.86 -2.78 10.81
CA GLY A 207 1.71 -1.63 11.11
C GLY A 207 1.54 -0.43 10.16
N ALA A 208 0.72 0.56 10.52
CA ALA A 208 0.65 1.82 9.78
C ALA A 208 2.02 2.52 9.72
N GLY A 209 2.33 3.13 8.57
CA GLY A 209 3.61 3.80 8.31
C GLY A 209 4.76 2.87 7.91
N VAL A 210 4.56 1.56 7.98
CA VAL A 210 5.58 0.54 7.64
C VAL A 210 5.50 0.16 6.16
N ARG A 211 6.62 -0.31 5.61
CA ARG A 211 6.66 -0.90 4.27
C ARG A 211 6.28 -2.37 4.34
N HIS A 212 5.27 -2.75 3.57
CA HIS A 212 4.77 -4.12 3.46
C HIS A 212 5.09 -4.69 2.09
N THR A 213 5.36 -5.98 2.05
CA THR A 213 5.52 -6.73 0.81
C THR A 213 4.16 -7.23 0.34
N ILE A 214 3.84 -7.00 -0.93
CA ILE A 214 2.61 -7.50 -1.55
C ILE A 214 2.92 -8.18 -2.88
N GLN A 215 2.31 -9.34 -3.09
CA GLN A 215 2.33 -10.09 -4.35
C GLN A 215 0.89 -10.47 -4.69
N ILE A 216 0.51 -10.32 -5.96
CA ILE A 216 -0.84 -10.58 -6.45
C ILE A 216 -0.73 -11.55 -7.61
N GLU A 217 -1.52 -12.61 -7.60
CA GLU A 217 -1.47 -13.65 -8.62
C GLU A 217 -2.87 -14.22 -8.89
N ARG A 218 -3.15 -14.47 -10.15
CA ARG A 218 -4.33 -15.22 -10.59
C ARG A 218 -4.02 -15.91 -11.90
N TYR A 219 -4.50 -17.13 -12.06
CA TYR A 219 -4.28 -17.94 -13.25
C TYR A 219 -5.59 -18.53 -13.75
N HIS A 220 -5.69 -18.70 -15.05
CA HIS A 220 -6.68 -19.57 -15.67
C HIS A 220 -6.38 -21.04 -15.35
N GLU A 221 -7.37 -21.92 -15.49
CA GLU A 221 -7.21 -23.38 -15.27
C GLU A 221 -6.08 -24.00 -16.10
N ASN A 222 -5.80 -23.44 -17.28
CA ASN A 222 -4.72 -23.89 -18.17
C ASN A 222 -3.33 -23.34 -17.78
N GLY A 223 -3.22 -22.56 -16.71
CA GLY A 223 -1.98 -21.99 -16.19
C GLY A 223 -1.60 -20.62 -16.74
N LEU A 224 -2.36 -20.02 -17.66
CA LEU A 224 -2.12 -18.63 -18.10
C LEU A 224 -2.32 -17.66 -16.94
N PRO A 225 -1.41 -16.70 -16.73
CA PRO A 225 -1.68 -15.59 -15.83
C PRO A 225 -2.89 -14.77 -16.32
N THR A 226 -3.85 -14.54 -15.43
CA THR A 226 -4.94 -13.58 -15.62
C THR A 226 -4.54 -12.20 -15.09
N VAL A 227 -3.59 -12.14 -14.16
CA VAL A 227 -3.06 -10.91 -13.59
C VAL A 227 -1.54 -10.95 -13.72
N LEU A 228 -0.93 -9.87 -14.22
CA LEU A 228 0.53 -9.75 -14.20
C LEU A 228 0.98 -9.64 -12.75
N ARG A 229 1.89 -10.54 -12.33
CA ARG A 229 2.31 -10.61 -10.95
C ARG A 229 3.01 -9.31 -10.55
N SER A 230 2.73 -8.81 -9.35
CA SER A 230 3.58 -7.78 -8.74
C SER A 230 4.92 -8.42 -8.36
N ALA A 231 6.05 -7.75 -8.64
CA ALA A 231 7.37 -8.33 -8.38
C ALA A 231 7.45 -8.88 -6.94
N PRO A 232 8.08 -10.03 -6.69
CA PRO A 232 8.45 -10.39 -5.32
C PRO A 232 9.26 -9.26 -4.69
N GLY A 233 8.83 -8.79 -3.52
CA GLY A 233 9.38 -7.60 -2.88
C GLY A 233 8.87 -6.28 -3.45
N TYR A 234 7.73 -6.26 -4.15
CA TYR A 234 6.99 -5.02 -4.38
C TYR A 234 6.50 -4.50 -3.04
N PHE A 235 6.92 -3.28 -2.70
CA PHE A 235 6.60 -2.67 -1.42
C PHE A 235 5.46 -1.69 -1.56
N VAL A 236 4.54 -1.76 -0.62
CA VAL A 236 3.54 -0.71 -0.39
C VAL A 236 3.71 -0.13 1.01
N LYS A 237 3.32 1.13 1.17
CA LYS A 237 3.23 1.80 2.46
C LYS A 237 1.86 2.43 2.55
N TYR A 238 1.22 2.26 3.70
CA TYR A 238 -0.01 2.97 4.05
C TYR A 238 0.26 3.83 5.29
N GLY A 239 -0.42 4.96 5.40
CA GLY A 239 -0.18 5.93 6.46
C GLY A 239 -0.69 7.31 6.05
N PHE A 240 -0.32 8.32 6.82
CA PHE A 240 -0.70 9.70 6.54
C PHE A 240 0.50 10.50 6.03
N ASP A 241 0.33 11.19 4.90
CA ASP A 241 1.34 12.00 4.22
C ASP A 241 1.79 13.18 5.09
N ASP A 242 0.92 13.67 5.97
CA ASP A 242 1.15 14.78 6.88
C ASP A 242 1.57 14.35 8.30
N VAL A 243 1.96 13.08 8.46
CA VAL A 243 2.51 12.52 9.71
C VAL A 243 3.91 11.96 9.44
N PRO A 244 4.92 12.83 9.30
CA PRO A 244 6.27 12.38 8.97
C PRO A 244 6.94 11.63 10.12
N GLU A 245 7.76 10.64 9.77
CA GLU A 245 8.57 9.88 10.72
C GLU A 245 9.50 10.82 11.52
N GLY A 246 9.55 10.63 12.84
CA GLY A 246 10.37 11.44 13.75
C GLY A 246 9.63 12.61 14.41
N GLU A 247 8.42 12.94 13.98
CA GLU A 247 7.56 13.86 14.72
C GLU A 247 7.14 13.28 16.06
N TRP A 248 6.98 14.13 17.08
CA TRP A 248 6.67 13.69 18.45
C TRP A 248 5.34 12.92 18.57
N TYR A 249 4.41 13.16 17.64
CA TYR A 249 3.12 12.49 17.58
C TYR A 249 3.12 11.25 16.67
N TYR A 250 4.19 11.01 15.90
CA TYR A 250 4.22 9.96 14.87
C TYR A 250 3.82 8.59 15.42
N ASP A 251 4.51 8.12 16.47
CA ASP A 251 4.28 6.80 17.06
C ASP A 251 2.86 6.66 17.63
N ALA A 252 2.35 7.73 18.26
CA ALA A 252 0.99 7.73 18.84
C ALA A 252 -0.10 7.69 17.76
N VAL A 253 0.08 8.44 16.67
CA VAL A 253 -0.85 8.45 15.53
C VAL A 253 -0.81 7.10 14.83
N MET A 254 0.37 6.56 14.52
CA MET A 254 0.48 5.24 13.90
C MET A 254 -0.10 4.15 14.79
N PHE A 255 0.13 4.19 16.11
CA PHE A 255 -0.42 3.23 17.07
C PHE A 255 -1.96 3.20 17.06
N ALA A 256 -2.60 4.37 17.04
CA ALA A 256 -4.06 4.48 17.06
C ALA A 256 -4.68 4.14 15.69
N ALA A 257 -4.01 4.53 14.60
CA ALA A 257 -4.40 4.22 13.23
C ALA A 257 -4.34 2.72 12.94
N ASP A 258 -3.26 2.08 13.39
CA ASP A 258 -3.04 0.64 13.25
C ASP A 258 -4.15 -0.16 13.97
N ARG A 259 -4.70 0.36 15.06
CA ARG A 259 -5.83 -0.27 15.79
C ARG A 259 -7.22 0.14 15.28
N TYR A 260 -7.29 0.79 14.11
CA TYR A 260 -8.52 1.32 13.53
C TYR A 260 -9.27 2.31 14.44
N LEU A 261 -8.61 2.87 15.46
CA LEU A 261 -9.22 3.82 16.39
C LEU A 261 -9.44 5.17 15.70
N ILE A 262 -8.51 5.55 14.82
CA ILE A 262 -8.55 6.77 14.01
C ILE A 262 -8.38 6.43 12.53
N SER A 263 -8.99 7.23 11.66
CA SER A 263 -8.97 6.99 10.20
C SER A 263 -8.42 8.16 9.39
N GLY A 264 -7.98 9.25 10.06
CA GLY A 264 -7.60 10.51 9.42
C GLY A 264 -8.79 11.36 8.98
N VAL A 265 -8.49 12.52 8.40
CA VAL A 265 -9.46 13.44 7.77
C VAL A 265 -9.65 13.15 6.28
N SER A 266 -8.76 12.37 5.68
CA SER A 266 -8.84 11.84 4.33
C SER A 266 -8.11 10.50 4.23
N ALA A 267 -8.11 9.89 3.05
CA ALA A 267 -7.37 8.67 2.73
C ALA A 267 -5.90 8.69 3.15
N THR A 268 -5.26 9.86 3.05
CA THR A 268 -3.83 10.03 3.30
C THR A 268 -3.51 11.21 4.23
N GLY A 269 -4.51 11.92 4.77
CA GLY A 269 -4.31 13.06 5.66
C GLY A 269 -4.83 12.79 7.06
N PHE A 270 -4.03 13.11 8.08
CA PHE A 270 -4.40 13.03 9.49
C PHE A 270 -4.82 14.37 10.10
N ALA A 271 -4.22 15.47 9.65
CA ALA A 271 -4.31 16.81 10.20
C ALA A 271 -3.85 16.91 11.68
N PRO A 272 -2.57 16.62 12.00
CA PRO A 272 -2.08 16.49 13.38
C PRO A 272 -2.14 17.78 14.22
N VAL A 273 -2.24 18.94 13.59
CA VAL A 273 -2.30 20.26 14.27
C VAL A 273 -3.72 20.83 14.34
N GLU A 274 -4.69 20.19 13.70
CA GLU A 274 -6.09 20.61 13.78
C GLU A 274 -6.72 20.13 15.09
N PRO A 275 -7.49 20.98 15.78
CA PRO A 275 -8.13 20.58 17.02
C PRO A 275 -9.17 19.48 16.78
N MET A 276 -9.10 18.42 17.58
CA MET A 276 -10.11 17.37 17.58
C MET A 276 -11.46 17.92 18.09
N ASN A 277 -12.55 17.50 17.46
CA ASN A 277 -13.90 17.79 17.96
C ASN A 277 -14.43 16.67 18.88
N ARG A 278 -15.51 16.96 19.61
CA ARG A 278 -16.10 16.03 20.58
C ARG A 278 -16.58 14.72 19.98
N ALA A 279 -17.16 14.76 18.77
CA ALA A 279 -17.62 13.55 18.08
C ALA A 279 -16.47 12.62 17.68
N MET A 280 -15.34 13.19 17.24
CA MET A 280 -14.13 12.42 16.92
C MET A 280 -13.63 11.67 18.16
N PHE A 281 -13.56 12.35 19.31
CA PHE A 281 -13.06 11.73 20.55
C PHE A 281 -13.99 10.60 21.05
N VAL A 282 -15.31 10.81 21.02
CA VAL A 282 -16.28 9.76 21.39
C VAL A 282 -16.22 8.56 20.44
N THR A 283 -15.98 8.81 19.15
CA THR A 283 -15.79 7.74 18.15
C THR A 283 -14.55 6.90 18.46
N VAL A 284 -13.46 7.52 18.90
CA VAL A 284 -12.25 6.79 19.35
C VAL A 284 -12.58 5.88 20.53
N ILE A 285 -13.30 6.38 21.54
CA ILE A 285 -13.71 5.55 22.71
C ILE A 285 -14.60 4.38 22.27
N GLY A 286 -15.58 4.65 21.40
CA GLY A 286 -16.48 3.62 20.88
C GLY A 286 -15.74 2.52 20.13
N ARG A 287 -14.81 2.90 19.23
CA ARG A 287 -13.95 1.95 18.51
C ARG A 287 -13.03 1.17 19.44
N LEU A 288 -12.41 1.84 20.40
CA LEU A 288 -11.55 1.20 21.41
C LEU A 288 -12.30 0.12 22.21
N THR A 289 -13.59 0.33 22.43
CA THR A 289 -14.46 -0.58 23.20
C THR A 289 -15.05 -1.70 22.34
N GLY A 290 -14.97 -1.60 21.02
CA GLY A 290 -15.70 -2.49 20.11
C GLY A 290 -17.22 -2.30 20.21
N ALA A 291 -17.67 -1.04 20.36
CA ALA A 291 -19.07 -0.71 20.52
C ALA A 291 -19.93 -1.25 19.37
N ASP A 292 -21.00 -1.99 19.71
CA ASP A 292 -22.05 -2.37 18.76
C ASP A 292 -22.94 -1.16 18.50
N ILE A 293 -22.66 -0.45 17.40
CA ILE A 293 -23.38 0.76 17.00
C ILE A 293 -24.65 0.47 16.20
N ASP A 294 -24.84 -0.75 15.70
CA ASP A 294 -26.04 -1.13 14.93
C ASP A 294 -27.27 -1.23 15.84
N GLN A 295 -27.04 -1.46 17.13
CA GLN A 295 -28.07 -1.43 18.17
C GLN A 295 -28.21 -0.07 18.86
N ALA A 296 -27.37 0.90 18.50
CA ALA A 296 -27.46 2.22 19.08
C ALA A 296 -28.75 2.91 18.56
N GLY A 297 -29.65 3.25 19.47
CA GLY A 297 -30.87 3.98 19.15
C GLY A 297 -30.60 5.43 18.72
N GLU A 298 -31.63 6.27 18.75
CA GLU A 298 -31.46 7.70 18.47
C GLU A 298 -30.51 8.35 19.48
N THR A 299 -29.74 9.34 19.01
CA THR A 299 -28.75 10.04 19.84
C THR A 299 -29.39 10.87 20.95
N GLY A 300 -30.64 11.30 20.76
CA GLY A 300 -31.36 12.21 21.66
C GLY A 300 -30.87 13.66 21.61
N PHE A 301 -29.87 13.97 20.79
CA PHE A 301 -29.28 15.30 20.68
C PHE A 301 -29.70 15.98 19.36
N PRO A 302 -30.28 17.19 19.40
CA PRO A 302 -30.84 17.83 18.21
C PRO A 302 -29.77 18.35 17.24
N ASP A 303 -28.52 18.49 17.67
CA ASP A 303 -27.39 18.96 16.88
C ASP A 303 -26.53 17.83 16.30
N VAL A 304 -26.95 16.56 16.48
CA VAL A 304 -26.25 15.41 15.91
C VAL A 304 -26.91 14.97 14.62
N ILE A 305 -26.11 14.81 13.57
CA ILE A 305 -26.55 14.23 12.30
C ILE A 305 -26.82 12.73 12.51
N ASN A 306 -28.08 12.32 12.51
CA ASN A 306 -28.50 10.94 12.86
C ASN A 306 -27.88 9.84 11.99
N ASP A 307 -27.62 10.10 10.70
CA ASP A 307 -27.00 9.14 9.78
C ASP A 307 -25.51 9.46 9.52
N GLY A 308 -24.90 10.27 10.39
CA GLY A 308 -23.50 10.65 10.30
C GLY A 308 -22.55 9.58 10.86
N TRP A 309 -21.28 9.62 10.43
CA TRP A 309 -20.21 8.68 10.82
C TRP A 309 -20.03 8.51 12.35
N SER A 310 -20.41 9.51 13.15
CA SER A 310 -20.29 9.48 14.62
C SER A 310 -21.59 9.13 15.35
N ALA A 311 -22.73 9.09 14.66
CA ALA A 311 -24.04 9.09 15.31
C ALA A 311 -24.25 7.86 16.20
N GLY A 312 -23.97 6.67 15.68
CA GLY A 312 -24.07 5.41 16.43
C GLY A 312 -23.15 5.39 17.65
N TYR A 313 -21.92 5.91 17.53
CA TYR A 313 -20.99 6.02 18.65
C TYR A 313 -21.46 7.01 19.72
N ILE A 314 -22.05 8.14 19.32
CA ILE A 314 -22.62 9.13 20.24
C ILE A 314 -23.82 8.53 20.98
N ALA A 315 -24.74 7.88 20.27
CA ALA A 315 -25.91 7.21 20.87
C ALA A 315 -25.49 6.11 21.85
N TRP A 316 -24.53 5.26 21.45
CA TRP A 316 -23.95 4.24 22.33
C TRP A 316 -23.33 4.87 23.59
N ALA A 317 -22.49 5.89 23.43
CA ALA A 317 -21.82 6.53 24.56
C ALA A 317 -22.83 7.21 25.51
N ALA A 318 -23.90 7.79 24.97
CA ALA A 318 -24.96 8.43 25.77
C ALA A 318 -25.76 7.39 26.55
N THR A 319 -26.13 6.27 25.90
CA THR A 319 -26.86 5.15 26.52
C THR A 319 -26.07 4.53 27.67
N ASN A 320 -24.75 4.44 27.52
CA ASN A 320 -23.86 3.87 28.52
C ASN A 320 -23.34 4.88 29.55
N GLY A 321 -23.84 6.13 29.52
CA GLY A 321 -23.46 7.17 30.48
C GLY A 321 -22.02 7.69 30.35
N ILE A 322 -21.30 7.32 29.28
CA ILE A 322 -19.95 7.77 28.98
C ILE A 322 -19.95 9.25 28.61
N VAL A 323 -20.96 9.67 27.84
CA VAL A 323 -21.15 11.07 27.47
C VAL A 323 -22.48 11.62 27.99
N THR A 324 -22.43 12.88 28.41
CA THR A 324 -23.61 13.70 28.67
C THR A 324 -23.59 14.89 27.71
N GLY A 325 -24.77 15.36 27.32
CA GLY A 325 -24.92 16.61 26.58
C GLY A 325 -24.62 17.84 27.43
N TYR A 326 -24.60 18.99 26.77
CA TYR A 326 -24.58 20.30 27.40
C TYR A 326 -25.92 20.61 28.07
N PRO A 327 -25.97 21.59 29.00
CA PRO A 327 -27.20 21.98 29.69
C PRO A 327 -28.33 22.46 28.77
N ASP A 328 -28.01 22.90 27.55
CA ASP A 328 -28.98 23.31 26.52
C ASP A 328 -29.59 22.12 25.74
N GLY A 329 -29.20 20.89 26.08
CA GLY A 329 -29.66 19.66 25.43
C GLY A 329 -28.88 19.27 24.18
N THR A 330 -27.82 19.99 23.81
CA THR A 330 -26.96 19.65 22.66
C THR A 330 -25.83 18.70 23.02
N PHE A 331 -25.24 18.01 22.05
CA PHE A 331 -24.02 17.24 22.22
C PHE A 331 -22.75 18.07 21.94
N GLY A 332 -22.83 19.01 21.01
CA GLY A 332 -21.72 19.76 20.42
C GLY A 332 -20.91 18.92 19.43
N GLN A 333 -21.55 18.35 18.40
CA GLN A 333 -20.93 17.37 17.49
C GLN A 333 -19.59 17.83 16.92
N TYR A 334 -19.52 19.08 16.47
CA TYR A 334 -18.32 19.66 15.86
C TYR A 334 -17.61 20.69 16.75
N VAL A 335 -17.98 20.76 18.03
CA VAL A 335 -17.30 21.63 18.99
C VAL A 335 -15.94 21.03 19.33
N THR A 336 -14.88 21.84 19.28
CA THR A 336 -13.54 21.45 19.74
C THR A 336 -13.61 20.95 21.17
N ILE A 337 -13.03 19.77 21.43
CA ILE A 337 -13.04 19.20 22.76
C ILE A 337 -11.91 19.81 23.61
N SER A 338 -12.23 20.22 24.83
CA SER A 338 -11.22 20.73 25.77
C SER A 338 -10.53 19.59 26.54
N ARG A 339 -9.36 19.86 27.12
CA ARG A 339 -8.62 18.89 27.94
C ARG A 339 -9.42 18.42 29.16
N GLU A 340 -10.17 19.31 29.80
CA GLU A 340 -11.05 18.95 30.93
C GLU A 340 -12.21 18.05 30.47
N GLN A 341 -12.77 18.27 29.28
CA GLN A 341 -13.80 17.39 28.73
C GLN A 341 -13.26 16.01 28.38
N ILE A 342 -12.04 15.94 27.81
CA ILE A 342 -11.34 14.66 27.59
C ILE A 342 -11.20 13.89 28.90
N ALA A 343 -10.74 14.54 29.98
CA ALA A 343 -10.57 13.91 31.28
C ALA A 343 -11.89 13.36 31.84
N VAL A 344 -12.98 14.13 31.77
CA VAL A 344 -14.31 13.70 32.21
C VAL A 344 -14.81 12.48 31.40
N LEU A 345 -14.65 12.51 30.07
CA LEU A 345 -15.10 11.39 29.23
C LEU A 345 -14.27 10.13 29.48
N LEU A 346 -12.96 10.25 29.71
CA LEU A 346 -12.10 9.12 30.07
C LEU A 346 -12.45 8.56 31.46
N TYR A 347 -12.77 9.42 32.43
CA TYR A 347 -13.23 8.99 33.75
C TYR A 347 -14.56 8.22 33.67
N LYS A 348 -15.55 8.76 32.94
CA LYS A 348 -16.83 8.08 32.72
C LYS A 348 -16.68 6.77 31.95
N TYR A 349 -15.77 6.74 30.98
CA TYR A 349 -15.39 5.50 30.31
C TYR A 349 -14.76 4.48 31.27
N ALA A 350 -13.86 4.91 32.16
CA ALA A 350 -13.25 4.04 33.16
C ALA A 350 -14.30 3.45 34.12
N LEU A 351 -15.26 4.27 34.58
CA LEU A 351 -16.40 3.80 35.36
C LEU A 351 -17.25 2.78 34.60
N TYR A 352 -17.54 3.04 33.32
CA TYR A 352 -18.27 2.10 32.47
C TYR A 352 -17.55 0.75 32.33
N MET A 353 -16.22 0.77 32.17
CA MET A 353 -15.39 -0.43 32.10
C MET A 353 -15.19 -1.12 33.45
N GLY A 354 -15.66 -0.54 34.56
CA GLY A 354 -15.49 -1.06 35.91
C GLY A 354 -14.05 -0.98 36.41
N TYR A 355 -13.25 -0.03 35.90
CA TYR A 355 -11.91 0.22 36.41
C TYR A 355 -11.95 0.85 37.80
N ASP A 356 -10.91 0.59 38.58
CA ASP A 356 -10.71 1.25 39.87
C ASP A 356 -10.37 2.73 39.62
N THR A 357 -11.27 3.60 40.05
CA THR A 357 -11.12 5.05 39.97
C THR A 357 -10.94 5.68 41.35
N GLU A 358 -10.65 4.89 42.38
CA GLU A 358 -10.33 5.41 43.71
C GLU A 358 -8.99 6.15 43.69
N LEU A 359 -8.96 7.36 44.25
CA LEU A 359 -7.78 8.22 44.22
C LEU A 359 -6.75 7.76 45.26
N ALA A 360 -5.60 7.26 44.80
CA ALA A 360 -4.46 6.98 45.68
C ALA A 360 -3.67 8.25 46.07
N TYR A 361 -3.77 9.34 45.31
CA TYR A 361 -3.04 10.60 45.54
C TYR A 361 -3.73 11.80 44.86
N THR A 362 -3.92 12.92 45.57
CA THR A 362 -4.74 14.07 45.13
C THR A 362 -4.03 15.43 45.19
N ASP A 363 -2.69 15.47 45.15
CA ASP A 363 -2.01 16.75 45.13
C ASP A 363 -1.98 17.36 43.71
N LEU A 364 -3.01 18.15 43.40
CA LEU A 364 -3.08 18.97 42.19
C LEU A 364 -2.51 20.38 42.39
N SER A 365 -1.92 20.69 43.55
CA SER A 365 -1.40 22.04 43.85
C SER A 365 -0.22 22.47 42.96
N ALA A 366 0.40 21.51 42.26
CA ALA A 366 1.42 21.77 41.25
C ALA A 366 0.87 22.42 39.97
N TYR A 367 -0.45 22.36 39.71
CA TYR A 367 -1.10 22.95 38.54
C TYR A 367 -1.59 24.36 38.84
N THR A 368 -1.00 25.36 38.20
CA THR A 368 -1.34 26.78 38.43
C THR A 368 -2.73 27.18 37.92
N ASP A 369 -3.29 26.37 37.02
CA ASP A 369 -4.59 26.57 36.38
C ASP A 369 -5.73 25.79 37.04
N ILE A 370 -5.49 25.13 38.19
CA ILE A 370 -6.51 24.33 38.88
C ILE A 370 -7.79 25.11 39.20
N GLY A 371 -7.69 26.40 39.52
CA GLY A 371 -8.85 27.26 39.79
C GLY A 371 -9.67 27.64 38.55
N SER A 372 -9.23 27.23 37.34
CA SER A 372 -9.96 27.42 36.08
C SER A 372 -10.72 26.17 35.63
N VAL A 373 -10.63 25.06 36.38
CA VAL A 373 -11.37 23.84 36.08
C VAL A 373 -12.86 24.10 36.27
N SER A 374 -13.66 23.70 35.28
CA SER A 374 -15.10 23.82 35.38
C SER A 374 -15.66 22.84 36.43
N GLY A 375 -16.66 23.25 37.21
CA GLY A 375 -17.22 22.41 38.28
C GLY A 375 -17.79 21.05 37.83
N TYR A 376 -18.15 20.89 36.55
CA TYR A 376 -18.55 19.58 36.01
C TYR A 376 -17.39 18.59 35.83
N ALA A 377 -16.14 19.08 35.87
CA ALA A 377 -14.91 18.31 35.72
C ALA A 377 -14.20 18.06 37.07
N GLU A 378 -14.77 18.55 38.18
CA GLU A 378 -14.37 18.21 39.55
C GLU A 378 -15.10 16.93 39.98
N THR A 379 -14.75 15.79 39.38
CA THR A 379 -15.49 14.51 39.52
C THR A 379 -14.79 13.45 40.35
#